data_AF-A0A426ZMG0-F1
#
_entry.id   AF-A0A426ZMG0-F1
#
_cell.length_a   1.000
_cell.length_b   1.000
_cell.length_c   1.000
_cell.angle_alpha   90.00
_cell.angle_beta   90.00
_cell.angle_gamma   90.00
#
_symmetry.space_group_name_H-M   'P 1'
#
loop_
_entity.id
_entity.type
_entity.pdbx_description
1 polymer ?
#
loop_
_entity_poly.entity_id
_entity_poly.type
_entity_poly.pdbx_seq_one_letter_code
_entity_poly.pdbx_strand_id
1 'polypeptide(L)'
;ELLDPAVKGTLNVLRAAKESGVGRVVVTSSISAIVPSPGWPADVVKDENCWTDVEYCRQNELWYPASKTLAEKAAWEFAKGNGLDVVVVNPGTVMGPIIPPALNASMAMLMRLLQGLLL
;
A
#
# COMPACT_ATOMS: atom_id res chain seq x y z
N GLU A 1 9.78 -12.28 -4.97
CA GLU A 1 8.40 -12.78 -5.20
C GLU A 1 7.31 -11.73 -4.99
N LEU A 2 7.36 -10.89 -3.94
CA LEU A 2 6.27 -9.93 -3.61
C LEU A 2 6.10 -8.72 -4.54
N LEU A 3 7.18 -8.19 -5.13
CA LEU A 3 7.14 -6.92 -5.87
C LEU A 3 6.40 -7.05 -7.21
N ASP A 4 6.79 -8.05 -8.00
CA ASP A 4 6.29 -8.28 -9.35
C ASP A 4 4.77 -8.50 -9.42
N PRO A 5 4.18 -9.41 -8.63
CA PRO A 5 2.74 -9.63 -8.60
C PRO A 5 1.97 -8.40 -8.15
N ALA A 6 2.50 -7.61 -7.20
CA ALA A 6 1.82 -6.41 -6.72
C ALA A 6 1.68 -5.36 -7.84
N VAL A 7 2.75 -5.11 -8.59
CA VAL A 7 2.73 -4.17 -9.73
C VAL A 7 1.89 -4.72 -10.87
N LYS A 8 2.12 -5.97 -11.29
CA LYS A 8 1.40 -6.60 -12.42
C LYS A 8 -0.10 -6.72 -12.13
N GLY A 9 -0.48 -7.11 -10.91
CA GLY A 9 -1.88 -7.22 -10.50
C GLY A 9 -2.59 -5.86 -10.51
N THR A 10 -1.93 -4.82 -9.99
CA THR A 10 -2.46 -3.45 -10.01
C THR A 10 -2.69 -2.96 -11.44
N LEU A 11 -1.69 -3.10 -12.31
CA LEU A 11 -1.82 -2.69 -13.72
C LEU A 11 -2.85 -3.52 -14.49
N ASN A 12 -3.00 -4.80 -14.15
CA ASN A 12 -4.01 -5.66 -14.78
C ASN A 12 -5.43 -5.17 -14.52
N VAL A 13 -5.75 -4.85 -13.26
CA VAL A 13 -7.07 -4.34 -12.87
C VAL A 13 -7.32 -2.95 -13.47
N LEU A 14 -6.33 -2.06 -13.45
CA LEU A 14 -6.48 -0.71 -14.02
C LEU A 14 -6.70 -0.74 -15.54
N ARG A 15 -6.00 -1.64 -16.25
CA ARG A 15 -6.23 -1.86 -17.69
C ARG A 15 -7.64 -2.34 -17.96
N ALA A 16 -8.10 -3.37 -17.25
CA ALA A 16 -9.45 -3.90 -17.39
C ALA A 16 -10.52 -2.84 -17.07
N ALA A 17 -10.32 -2.04 -16.03
CA ALA A 17 -11.22 -0.95 -15.67
C ALA A 17 -11.31 0.11 -16.76
N LYS A 18 -10.17 0.50 -17.34
CA LYS A 18 -10.13 1.45 -18.46
C LYS A 18 -10.83 0.92 -19.70
N GLU A 19 -10.53 -0.32 -20.09
CA GLU A 19 -11.17 -1.01 -21.23
C GLU A 19 -12.68 -1.15 -21.05
N SER A 20 -13.14 -1.29 -19.80
CA SER A 20 -14.55 -1.38 -19.44
C SER A 20 -15.25 -0.02 -19.31
N GLY A 21 -14.55 1.10 -19.51
CA GLY A 21 -15.12 2.44 -19.39
C GLY A 21 -15.51 2.85 -17.96
N VAL A 22 -14.83 2.30 -16.94
CA VAL A 22 -15.07 2.64 -15.53
C VAL A 22 -14.80 4.14 -15.28
N GLY A 23 -15.73 4.81 -14.59
CA GLY A 23 -15.63 6.24 -14.30
C GLY A 23 -14.56 6.63 -13.28
N ARG A 24 -14.35 5.81 -12.23
CA ARG A 24 -13.29 5.99 -11.23
C ARG A 24 -12.87 4.65 -10.62
N VAL A 25 -11.58 4.50 -10.35
CA VAL A 25 -11.02 3.37 -9.59
C VAL A 25 -10.48 3.86 -8.24
N VAL A 26 -10.85 3.17 -7.15
CA VAL A 26 -10.29 3.38 -5.82
C VAL A 26 -9.28 2.28 -5.55
N VAL A 27 -8.01 2.63 -5.41
CA VAL A 27 -6.93 1.68 -5.10
C VAL A 27 -6.68 1.66 -3.59
N THR A 28 -6.85 0.50 -2.97
CA THR A 28 -6.46 0.28 -1.58
C THR A 28 -4.96 0.06 -1.49
N SER A 29 -4.23 1.13 -1.18
CA SER A 29 -2.81 1.07 -0.89
C SER A 29 -2.58 0.79 0.61
N SER A 30 -1.61 1.45 1.24
CA SER A 30 -1.24 1.29 2.65
C SER A 30 -0.38 2.47 3.09
N ILE A 31 -0.36 2.76 4.38
CA ILE A 31 0.68 3.61 4.99
C ILE A 31 2.10 3.09 4.68
N SER A 32 2.25 1.80 4.38
CA SER A 32 3.52 1.20 3.94
C SER A 32 4.01 1.67 2.56
N ALA A 33 3.21 2.45 1.82
CA ALA A 33 3.69 3.18 0.64
C ALA A 33 4.30 4.56 0.99
N ILE A 34 4.10 5.01 2.23
CA ILE A 34 4.53 6.32 2.78
C ILE A 34 5.68 6.15 3.78
N VAL A 35 5.69 5.06 4.56
CA VAL A 35 6.77 4.70 5.51
C VAL A 35 7.27 3.26 5.30
N PRO A 36 8.57 2.98 5.49
CA PRO A 36 9.60 3.83 6.08
C PRO A 36 10.16 4.91 5.13
N SER A 37 10.32 6.12 5.65
CA SER A 37 10.86 7.28 4.91
C SER A 37 11.90 8.01 5.77
N PRO A 38 13.10 7.42 5.96
CA PRO A 38 14.11 7.92 6.90
C PRO A 38 14.68 9.28 6.52
N GLY A 39 14.66 9.65 5.23
CA GLY A 39 15.07 10.97 4.76
C GLY A 39 14.03 12.08 4.93
N TRP A 40 12.83 11.76 5.42
CA TRP A 40 11.80 12.76 5.68
C TRP A 40 12.11 13.55 6.96
N PRO A 41 12.00 14.89 6.97
CA PRO A 41 12.29 15.68 8.17
C PRO A 41 11.43 15.27 9.37
N ALA A 42 12.05 15.14 10.55
CA ALA A 42 11.38 14.62 11.74
C ALA A 42 10.32 15.55 12.33
N ASP A 43 10.44 16.86 12.06
CA ASP A 43 9.56 17.93 12.51
C ASP A 43 8.44 18.26 11.50
N VAL A 44 8.40 17.57 10.36
CA VAL A 44 7.41 17.80 9.30
C VAL A 44 6.38 16.66 9.27
N VAL A 45 5.10 17.01 9.43
CA VAL A 45 3.98 16.06 9.29
C VAL A 45 4.00 15.46 7.88
N LYS A 46 3.85 14.13 7.79
CA LYS A 46 3.78 13.44 6.50
C LYS A 46 2.46 13.75 5.80
N ASP A 47 2.56 14.16 4.54
CA ASP A 47 1.45 14.42 3.63
C ASP A 47 1.56 13.49 2.40
N GLU A 48 0.76 13.74 1.37
CA GLU A 48 0.73 12.98 0.12
C GLU A 48 2.01 13.11 -0.73
N ASN A 49 2.93 14.02 -0.37
CA ASN A 49 4.23 14.14 -1.01
C ASN A 49 5.28 13.19 -0.40
N CYS A 50 4.96 12.57 0.74
CA CYS A 50 5.84 11.62 1.39
C CYS A 50 5.72 10.23 0.77
N TRP A 51 6.87 9.64 0.44
CA TRP A 51 6.96 8.28 -0.10
C TRP A 51 7.92 7.44 0.73
N THR A 52 7.62 6.15 0.82
CA THR A 52 8.57 5.16 1.30
C THR A 52 9.85 5.17 0.48
N ASP A 53 10.98 5.10 1.16
CA ASP A 53 12.28 4.91 0.54
C ASP A 53 12.42 3.44 0.12
N VAL A 54 12.24 3.18 -1.17
CA VAL A 54 12.31 1.83 -1.73
C VAL A 54 13.72 1.26 -1.61
N GLU A 55 14.76 2.10 -1.67
CA GLU A 55 16.14 1.63 -1.59
C GLU A 55 16.49 1.25 -0.17
N TYR A 56 16.10 2.07 0.81
CA TYR A 56 16.15 1.69 2.22
C TYR A 56 15.41 0.36 2.47
N CYS A 57 14.23 0.18 1.86
CA CYS A 57 13.49 -1.08 2.00
C CYS A 57 14.24 -2.28 1.43
N ARG A 58 14.90 -2.15 0.28
CA ARG A 58 15.70 -3.23 -0.31
C ARG A 58 16.90 -3.59 0.56
N GLN A 59 17.60 -2.59 1.07
CA GLN A 59 18.77 -2.77 1.94
C GLN A 59 18.43 -3.48 3.26
N ASN A 60 17.22 -3.27 3.76
CA ASN A 60 16.74 -3.84 5.03
C ASN A 60 15.73 -4.99 4.83
N GLU A 61 15.64 -5.54 3.61
CA GLU A 61 14.75 -6.66 3.27
C GLU A 61 13.25 -6.43 3.58
N LEU A 62 12.81 -5.16 3.58
CA LEU A 62 11.44 -4.73 3.81
C LEU A 62 10.62 -4.82 2.51
N TRP A 63 10.37 -6.05 2.06
CA TRP A 63 9.76 -6.31 0.75
C TRP A 63 8.29 -5.87 0.63
N TYR A 64 7.53 -5.86 1.72
CA TYR A 64 6.12 -5.45 1.69
C TYR A 64 5.94 -3.94 1.49
N PRO A 65 6.60 -3.05 2.26
CA PRO A 65 6.59 -1.61 1.96
C PRO A 65 7.06 -1.29 0.54
N ALA A 66 8.15 -1.94 0.09
CA ALA A 66 8.63 -1.79 -1.29
C ALA A 66 7.56 -2.21 -2.31
N SER A 67 6.84 -3.33 -2.09
CA SER A 67 5.80 -3.79 -3.02
C SER A 67 4.63 -2.82 -3.09
N LYS A 68 4.13 -2.32 -1.94
CA LYS A 68 3.03 -1.34 -1.89
C LYS A 68 3.42 -0.04 -2.56
N THR A 69 4.64 0.45 -2.32
CA THR A 69 5.17 1.67 -2.92
C THR A 69 5.26 1.57 -4.44
N LEU A 70 5.84 0.48 -4.96
CA LEU A 70 5.98 0.30 -6.41
C LEU A 70 4.64 0.10 -7.11
N ALA A 71 3.71 -0.64 -6.49
CA ALA A 71 2.36 -0.83 -7.02
C ALA A 71 1.58 0.49 -7.09
N GLU A 72 1.65 1.32 -6.04
CA GLU A 72 0.98 2.62 -6.00
C GLU A 72 1.58 3.60 -7.02
N LYS A 73 2.91 3.68 -7.13
CA LYS A 73 3.57 4.49 -8.17
C LYS A 73 3.14 4.05 -9.57
N ALA A 74 3.05 2.75 -9.83
CA ALA A 74 2.56 2.21 -11.10
C ALA A 74 1.09 2.59 -11.36
N ALA A 75 0.24 2.62 -10.32
CA ALA A 75 -1.14 3.07 -10.45
C ALA A 75 -1.23 4.56 -10.85
N TRP A 76 -0.46 5.43 -10.19
CA TRP A 76 -0.41 6.85 -10.53
C TRP A 76 0.11 7.10 -11.95
N GLU A 77 1.17 6.43 -12.36
CA GLU A 77 1.71 6.57 -13.72
C GLU A 77 0.74 6.04 -14.78
N PHE A 78 0.06 4.92 -14.51
CA PHE A 78 -0.99 4.43 -15.39
C PHE A 78 -2.14 5.43 -15.53
N ALA A 79 -2.60 6.02 -14.42
CA ALA A 79 -3.69 7.01 -14.42
C ALA A 79 -3.33 8.23 -15.27
N LYS A 80 -2.14 8.81 -15.07
CA LYS A 80 -1.62 9.96 -15.83
C LYS A 80 -1.54 9.65 -17.33
N GLY A 81 -1.04 8.48 -17.70
CA GLY A 81 -0.84 8.09 -19.10
C GLY A 81 -2.11 7.70 -19.85
N ASN A 82 -3.18 7.30 -19.15
CA ASN A 82 -4.36 6.70 -19.77
C ASN A 82 -5.67 7.48 -19.52
N GLY A 83 -5.62 8.60 -18.79
CA GLY A 83 -6.80 9.41 -18.48
C GLY A 83 -7.88 8.59 -17.77
N LEU A 84 -7.48 7.78 -16.79
CA LEU A 84 -8.38 7.06 -15.88
C LEU A 84 -8.40 7.83 -14.56
N ASP A 85 -9.58 8.14 -14.04
CA ASP A 85 -9.72 8.74 -12.71
C ASP A 85 -9.39 7.68 -11.65
N VAL A 86 -8.27 7.87 -10.95
CA VAL A 86 -7.78 6.98 -9.91
C VAL A 86 -7.60 7.78 -8.63
N VAL A 87 -8.12 7.22 -7.53
CA VAL A 87 -7.86 7.69 -6.18
C VAL A 87 -7.24 6.57 -5.37
N VAL A 88 -6.38 6.93 -4.42
CA VAL A 88 -5.69 5.97 -3.57
C VAL A 88 -6.07 6.22 -2.11
N VAL A 89 -6.29 5.13 -1.36
CA VAL A 89 -6.48 5.18 0.09
C VAL A 89 -5.33 4.44 0.77
N ASN A 90 -4.68 5.10 1.73
CA ASN A 90 -3.50 4.59 2.45
C ASN A 90 -3.84 4.30 3.92
N PRO A 91 -4.50 3.18 4.24
CA PRO A 91 -4.83 2.84 5.62
C PRO A 91 -3.58 2.55 6.46
N GLY A 92 -3.66 2.88 7.75
CA GLY A 92 -2.74 2.40 8.79
C GLY A 92 -3.15 1.01 9.30
N THR A 93 -3.03 0.80 10.62
CA THR A 93 -3.53 -0.42 11.27
C THR A 93 -5.06 -0.46 11.21
N VAL A 94 -5.62 -1.46 10.53
CA VAL A 94 -7.08 -1.57 10.33
C VAL A 94 -7.70 -2.41 11.45
N MET A 95 -8.48 -1.74 12.30
CA MET A 95 -9.14 -2.31 13.48
C MET A 95 -10.65 -2.14 13.37
N GLY A 96 -11.42 -3.07 13.95
CA GLY A 96 -12.88 -2.98 14.02
C GLY A 96 -13.56 -4.34 14.09
N PRO A 97 -14.92 -4.37 14.03
CA PRO A 97 -15.67 -5.61 13.96
C PRO A 97 -15.25 -6.47 12.77
N ILE A 98 -15.12 -7.77 12.99
CA ILE A 98 -14.71 -8.71 11.96
C ILE A 98 -15.97 -9.24 11.26
N ILE A 99 -16.07 -9.02 9.95
CA ILE A 99 -17.12 -9.59 9.11
C ILE A 99 -16.79 -11.04 8.71
N PRO A 100 -15.59 -11.35 8.17
CA PRO A 100 -15.20 -12.74 7.90
C PRO A 100 -14.87 -13.50 9.20
N PRO A 101 -14.95 -14.85 9.22
CA PRO A 101 -14.62 -15.66 10.40
C PRO A 101 -13.09 -15.80 10.64
N ALA A 102 -12.30 -14.80 10.25
CA ALA A 102 -10.84 -14.82 10.36
C ALA A 102 -10.29 -13.42 10.66
N LEU A 103 -9.27 -13.37 11.52
CA LEU A 103 -8.54 -12.13 11.82
C LEU A 103 -7.80 -11.64 10.56
N ASN A 104 -7.86 -10.33 10.32
CA ASN A 104 -6.94 -9.70 9.37
C ASN A 104 -5.53 -9.61 10.00
N ALA A 105 -4.53 -9.28 9.18
CA ALA A 105 -3.14 -9.17 9.66
C ALA A 105 -2.97 -8.14 10.79
N SER A 106 -3.70 -7.01 10.74
CA SER A 106 -3.64 -5.94 11.76
C SER A 106 -4.11 -6.44 13.13
N MET A 107 -5.28 -7.09 13.19
CA MET A 107 -5.85 -7.63 14.42
C MET A 107 -5.10 -8.87 14.91
N ALA A 108 -4.52 -9.67 14.00
CA ALA A 108 -3.64 -10.77 14.38
C ALA A 108 -2.41 -10.28 15.15
N MET A 109 -1.81 -9.15 14.73
CA MET A 109 -0.71 -8.53 15.47
C MET A 109 -1.14 -8.07 16.87
N LEU A 110 -2.32 -7.45 17.02
CA LEU A 110 -2.85 -7.12 18.34
C LEU A 110 -3.07 -8.37 19.19
N MET A 111 -3.66 -9.42 18.63
CA MET A 111 -3.89 -10.67 19.35
C MET A 111 -2.60 -11.31 19.84
N ARG A 112 -1.54 -11.31 19.01
CA ARG A 112 -0.21 -11.77 19.43
C ARG A 112 0.34 -10.96 20.60
N LEU A 113 0.09 -9.65 20.64
CA LEU A 113 0.51 -8.79 21.75
C LEU A 113 -0.19 -9.21 23.03
N LEU A 114 -1.52 -9.36 22.97
CA LEU A 114 -2.34 -9.74 24.12
C LEU A 114 -2.03 -11.14 24.64
N GLN A 115 -1.53 -12.03 23.78
CA GLN A 115 -1.09 -13.37 24.14
C GLN A 115 0.36 -13.43 24.65
N GLY A 116 1.09 -12.30 24.67
CA GLY A 116 2.49 -12.26 25.06
C GLY A 116 3.44 -12.91 24.04
N LEU A 117 3.03 -13.05 22.77
CA LEU A 117 3.77 -13.71 21.69
C LEU A 117 4.57 -12.73 20.81
N LEU A 118 4.81 -11.52 21.31
CA LEU A 118 5.47 -10.41 20.60
C LEU A 118 6.91 -10.15 21.09
N LEU A 119 7.49 -11.12 21.81
CA LEU A 119 8.92 -11.22 22.14
C LEU A 119 9.58 -12.32 21.31
#